data_AF-A0A522CCJ2-F1
#
_entry.id   AF-A0A522CCJ2-F1
#
_cell.length_a   1.000
_cell.length_b   1.000
_cell.length_c   1.000
_cell.angle_alpha   90.00
_cell.angle_beta   90.00
_cell.angle_gamma   90.00
#
_symmetry.space_group_name_H-M   'P 1'
#
loop_
_entity.id
_entity.type
_entity.pdbx_description
1 polymer ?
#
loop_
_entity_poly.entity_id
_entity_poly.type
_entity_poly.pdbx_seq_one_letter_code
_entity_poly.pdbx_strand_id
1 'polypeptide(L)'
;MSLKTFAPLPANAGGVSLTETFNREVKKALTDFPQLQGRFMFINAPEDNAILDIDKEMLGIRSDREIQQILGEIKYTAEKAGSSMATKLGRDTLDVLVYTPLPFKMFTGKDQTQEMEAMAVFDHELGHLVVRGGYFSQDPTLRETAADTFAVLRHIQRYGDESKAIEKAGWRRAFDFVTSGDAGHFTMLAVDEIAQLKDKLDIKNMSPQQTADLASRLALKHTPHADITNSIAYEFEAVREVMRGTRNIEAAMKALADIILDDNADYYAIKIGGRALKPFLDGEVRNGKGETFELKGAYWNSVRDELNAKLANLDQEGLLFGMPLKGAAPKADQPDAVKIKPLPHRPIDNRHQGWKNWFRLAA
;
A
#
# COMPACT_ATOMS: atom_id res chain seq x y z
N MET A 1 -17.46 20.17 -21.52
CA MET A 1 -16.14 20.83 -21.50
C MET A 1 -15.18 20.02 -22.38
N SER A 2 -14.35 20.68 -23.19
CA SER A 2 -13.33 20.01 -24.00
C SER A 2 -12.03 19.90 -23.20
N LEU A 3 -11.61 18.69 -22.86
CA LEU A 3 -10.32 18.44 -22.21
C LEU A 3 -9.20 18.89 -23.13
N LYS A 4 -8.33 19.79 -22.65
CA LYS A 4 -7.13 20.19 -23.38
C LYS A 4 -6.03 19.17 -23.12
N THR A 5 -5.70 18.37 -24.13
CA THR A 5 -4.48 17.55 -24.16
C THR A 5 -3.35 18.39 -24.74
N PHE A 6 -2.21 18.45 -24.05
CA PHE A 6 -0.98 19.00 -24.65
C PHE A 6 -0.33 17.91 -25.51
N ALA A 7 0.26 18.31 -26.65
CA ALA A 7 0.78 17.38 -27.65
C ALA A 7 1.97 16.55 -27.10
N PRO A 8 2.04 15.25 -27.38
CA PRO A 8 3.14 14.39 -26.94
C PRO A 8 4.44 14.65 -27.72
N LEU A 9 5.59 14.49 -27.08
CA LEU A 9 6.88 14.23 -27.74
C LEU A 9 6.94 12.75 -28.18
N PRO A 10 7.70 12.38 -29.23
CA PRO A 10 7.60 11.07 -29.87
C PRO A 10 7.91 9.91 -28.91
N ALA A 11 7.01 8.93 -28.89
CA ALA A 11 7.07 7.74 -28.05
C ALA A 11 8.19 6.78 -28.47
N ASN A 12 8.83 6.13 -27.48
CA ASN A 12 9.68 4.97 -27.71
C ASN A 12 8.82 3.76 -28.13
N ALA A 13 9.22 3.11 -29.23
CA ALA A 13 8.47 2.05 -29.89
C ALA A 13 8.39 0.75 -29.06
N GLY A 14 7.16 0.24 -28.85
CA GLY A 14 6.92 -1.20 -28.62
C GLY A 14 5.96 -1.60 -27.50
N GLY A 15 5.52 -0.70 -26.63
CA GLY A 15 4.51 -0.97 -25.59
C GLY A 15 3.14 -0.38 -25.95
N VAL A 16 2.05 -0.95 -25.42
CA VAL A 16 0.77 -0.22 -25.35
C VAL A 16 1.05 1.07 -24.61
N SER A 17 0.79 2.21 -25.25
CA SER A 17 1.02 3.52 -24.67
C SER A 17 0.12 3.68 -23.45
N LEU A 18 0.72 3.90 -22.27
CA LEU A 18 -0.04 4.18 -21.05
C LEU A 18 -0.81 5.51 -21.18
N THR A 19 -0.42 6.38 -22.11
CA THR A 19 -1.15 7.62 -22.44
C THR A 19 -2.64 7.38 -22.65
N GLU A 20 -3.01 6.41 -23.49
CA GLU A 20 -4.41 6.16 -23.84
C GLU A 20 -5.19 5.61 -22.64
N THR A 21 -4.57 4.71 -21.88
CA THR A 21 -5.13 4.19 -20.63
C THR A 21 -5.34 5.31 -19.61
N PHE A 22 -4.34 6.15 -19.34
CA PHE A 22 -4.50 7.27 -18.41
C PHE A 22 -5.51 8.31 -18.90
N ASN A 23 -5.56 8.62 -20.20
CA ASN A 23 -6.57 9.50 -20.78
C ASN A 23 -7.99 9.00 -20.50
N ARG A 24 -8.22 7.69 -20.65
CA ARG A 24 -9.50 7.06 -20.35
C ARG A 24 -9.80 7.09 -18.86
N GLU A 25 -8.84 6.71 -18.01
CA GLU A 25 -9.09 6.63 -16.56
C GLU A 25 -9.22 8.01 -15.90
N VAL A 26 -8.54 9.05 -16.38
CA VAL A 26 -8.74 10.43 -15.91
C VAL A 26 -10.14 10.92 -16.26
N LYS A 27 -10.62 10.70 -17.49
CA LYS A 27 -12.00 11.01 -17.87
C LYS A 27 -13.01 10.28 -17.00
N LYS A 28 -12.73 9.00 -16.71
CA LYS A 28 -13.56 8.18 -15.83
C LYS A 28 -13.54 8.74 -14.40
N ALA A 29 -12.38 9.08 -13.85
CA ALA A 29 -12.25 9.66 -12.51
C ALA A 29 -13.04 10.97 -12.36
N LEU A 30 -13.01 11.85 -13.36
CA LEU A 30 -13.81 13.09 -13.38
C LEU A 30 -15.33 12.84 -13.44
N THR A 31 -15.75 11.69 -13.99
CA THR A 31 -17.16 11.27 -14.03
C THR A 31 -17.55 10.59 -12.72
N ASP A 32 -16.69 9.70 -12.22
CA ASP A 32 -16.84 8.94 -10.98
C ASP A 32 -16.84 9.86 -9.75
N PHE A 33 -16.08 10.96 -9.80
CA PHE A 33 -15.88 11.92 -8.71
C PHE A 33 -16.04 13.38 -9.20
N PRO A 34 -17.29 13.86 -9.35
CA PRO A 34 -17.56 15.21 -9.87
C PRO A 34 -16.91 16.35 -9.09
N GLN A 35 -16.55 16.15 -7.81
CA GLN A 35 -15.83 17.14 -7.01
C GLN A 35 -14.43 17.48 -7.55
N LEU A 36 -13.87 16.66 -8.46
CA LEU A 36 -12.60 16.93 -9.14
C LEU A 36 -12.76 17.86 -10.36
N GLN A 37 -13.98 18.04 -10.87
CA GLN A 37 -14.21 18.77 -12.11
C GLN A 37 -13.81 20.24 -12.00
N GLY A 38 -13.09 20.73 -13.01
CA GLY A 38 -12.54 22.08 -13.06
C GLY A 38 -11.38 22.33 -12.09
N ARG A 39 -10.94 21.33 -11.33
CA ARG A 39 -9.84 21.46 -10.36
C ARG A 39 -8.86 20.29 -10.37
N PHE A 40 -8.75 19.56 -11.47
CA PHE A 40 -7.92 18.34 -11.51
C PHE A 40 -6.82 18.42 -12.55
N MET A 41 -5.65 17.92 -12.17
CA MET A 41 -4.47 17.82 -13.00
C MET A 41 -3.85 16.43 -12.82
N PHE A 42 -3.65 15.72 -13.92
CA PHE A 42 -2.89 14.48 -13.94
C PHE A 42 -1.63 14.64 -14.79
N ILE A 43 -0.48 14.18 -14.29
CA ILE A 43 0.81 14.26 -14.98
C ILE A 43 1.37 12.84 -15.14
N ASN A 44 1.57 12.40 -16.37
CA ASN A 44 2.32 11.19 -16.70
C ASN A 44 3.80 11.57 -16.93
N ALA A 45 4.60 11.53 -15.87
CA ALA A 45 6.00 12.00 -15.92
C ALA A 45 6.86 11.30 -16.99
N PRO A 46 6.79 9.96 -17.18
CA PRO A 46 7.55 9.26 -18.23
C PRO A 46 7.37 9.76 -19.66
N GLU A 47 6.17 10.23 -19.97
CA GLU A 47 5.79 10.65 -21.33
C GLU A 47 5.77 12.17 -21.46
N ASP A 48 6.19 12.89 -20.41
CA ASP A 48 6.12 14.35 -20.31
C ASP A 48 4.72 14.92 -20.60
N ASN A 49 3.68 14.12 -20.34
CA ASN A 49 2.30 14.43 -20.71
C ASN A 49 1.49 14.88 -19.49
N ALA A 50 0.56 15.82 -19.70
CA ALA A 50 -0.37 16.26 -18.67
C ALA A 50 -1.81 16.36 -19.21
N ILE A 51 -2.75 15.89 -18.40
CA ILE A 51 -4.19 15.97 -18.66
C ILE A 51 -4.77 16.96 -17.65
N LEU A 52 -5.36 18.04 -18.15
CA LEU A 52 -5.87 19.13 -17.32
C LEU A 52 -7.38 19.24 -17.45
N ASP A 53 -8.08 19.28 -16.32
CA ASP A 53 -9.45 19.74 -16.20
C ASP A 53 -9.49 20.89 -15.18
N ILE A 54 -9.13 22.09 -15.66
CA ILE A 54 -8.95 23.28 -14.83
C ILE A 54 -9.87 24.40 -15.31
N ASP A 55 -10.73 24.85 -14.39
CA ASP A 55 -11.43 26.13 -14.45
C ASP A 55 -10.55 27.20 -13.78
N LYS A 56 -9.90 28.02 -14.61
CA LYS A 56 -8.98 29.06 -14.14
C LYS A 56 -9.66 30.10 -13.25
N GLU A 57 -10.92 30.42 -13.52
CA GLU A 57 -11.66 31.42 -12.73
C GLU A 57 -11.94 30.87 -11.34
N MET A 58 -12.41 29.62 -11.26
CA MET A 58 -12.63 28.93 -9.98
C MET A 58 -11.35 28.82 -9.14
N LEU A 59 -10.22 28.55 -9.78
CA LEU A 59 -8.93 28.40 -9.10
C LEU A 59 -8.18 29.73 -8.86
N GLY A 60 -8.72 30.85 -9.36
CA GLY A 60 -8.05 32.16 -9.29
C GLY A 60 -6.74 32.24 -10.09
N ILE A 61 -6.56 31.34 -11.07
CA ILE A 61 -5.37 31.27 -11.92
C ILE A 61 -5.46 32.34 -13.01
N ARG A 62 -4.46 33.24 -13.05
CA ARG A 62 -4.52 34.45 -13.88
C ARG A 62 -4.08 34.22 -15.32
N SER A 63 -3.28 33.19 -15.57
CA SER A 63 -2.69 32.96 -16.90
C SER A 63 -2.23 31.52 -17.11
N ASP A 64 -2.04 31.12 -18.37
CA ASP A 64 -1.42 29.83 -18.70
C ASP A 64 0.02 29.73 -18.19
N ARG A 65 0.73 30.86 -18.06
CA ARG A 65 2.09 30.89 -17.51
C ARG A 65 2.14 30.41 -16.07
N GLU A 66 1.12 30.73 -15.28
CA GLU A 66 1.00 30.28 -13.89
C GLU A 66 0.77 28.76 -13.82
N ILE A 67 -0.05 28.21 -14.72
CA ILE A 67 -0.22 26.74 -14.87
C ILE A 67 1.11 26.07 -15.22
N GLN A 68 1.87 26.64 -16.17
CA GLN A 68 3.17 26.09 -16.56
C GLN A 68 4.19 26.14 -15.41
N GLN A 69 4.17 27.18 -14.59
CA GLN A 69 5.01 27.26 -13.40
C GLN A 69 4.63 26.17 -12.38
N ILE A 70 3.33 26.02 -12.08
CA ILE A 70 2.81 24.97 -11.20
C ILE A 70 3.24 23.58 -11.72
N LEU A 71 3.07 23.31 -13.02
CA LEU A 71 3.50 22.07 -13.65
C LEU A 71 4.99 21.81 -13.46
N GLY A 72 5.83 22.84 -13.66
CA GLY A 72 7.28 22.74 -13.46
C GLY A 72 7.68 22.40 -12.02
N GLU A 73 7.04 23.06 -11.04
CA GLU A 73 7.28 22.83 -9.62
C GLU A 73 6.86 21.41 -9.17
N ILE A 74 5.70 20.94 -9.65
CA ILE A 74 5.22 19.58 -9.37
C ILE A 74 6.15 18.55 -9.99
N LYS A 75 6.51 18.69 -11.27
CA LYS A 75 7.42 17.77 -11.96
C LYS A 75 8.76 17.67 -11.23
N TYR A 76 9.36 18.81 -10.88
CA TYR A 76 10.60 18.86 -10.10
C TYR A 76 10.47 18.11 -8.77
N THR A 77 9.35 18.29 -8.06
CA THR A 77 9.10 17.63 -6.78
C THR A 77 8.96 16.12 -6.94
N ALA A 78 8.21 15.67 -7.94
CA ALA A 78 8.02 14.25 -8.25
C ALA A 78 9.31 13.56 -8.69
N GLU A 79 10.09 14.19 -9.56
CA GLU A 79 11.41 13.69 -9.99
C GLU A 79 12.36 13.55 -8.80
N LYS A 80 12.38 14.54 -7.90
CA LYS A 80 13.22 14.52 -6.70
C LYS A 80 12.79 13.43 -5.71
N ALA A 81 11.48 13.21 -5.54
CA ALA A 81 10.94 12.15 -4.71
C ALA A 81 11.21 10.76 -5.31
N GLY A 82 11.26 10.67 -6.65
CA GLY A 82 11.36 9.40 -7.36
C GLY A 82 10.13 8.51 -7.17
N SER A 83 8.98 9.12 -6.86
CA SER A 83 7.72 8.44 -6.60
C SER A 83 6.53 9.07 -7.30
N SER A 84 5.46 8.30 -7.44
CA SER A 84 4.13 8.88 -7.70
C SER A 84 3.68 9.68 -6.48
N MET A 85 2.75 10.61 -6.69
CA MET A 85 2.20 11.42 -5.61
C MET A 85 0.84 12.02 -5.96
N ALA A 86 0.05 12.24 -4.91
CA ALA A 86 -1.12 13.09 -4.89
C ALA A 86 -0.88 14.32 -4.02
N THR A 87 -1.26 15.50 -4.50
CA THR A 87 -1.16 16.74 -3.73
C THR A 87 -2.30 17.70 -4.03
N LYS A 88 -2.61 18.60 -3.09
CA LYS A 88 -3.48 19.75 -3.33
C LYS A 88 -2.66 21.03 -3.28
N LEU A 89 -2.83 21.89 -4.27
CA LEU A 89 -2.14 23.18 -4.38
C LEU A 89 -3.11 24.36 -4.25
N GLY A 90 -2.55 25.52 -3.86
CA GLY A 90 -3.25 26.80 -3.80
C GLY A 90 -4.47 26.80 -2.88
N ARG A 91 -4.28 26.91 -1.55
CA ARG A 91 -5.38 26.85 -0.55
C ARG A 91 -6.32 25.65 -0.77
N ASP A 92 -5.75 24.50 -1.13
CA ASP A 92 -6.47 23.26 -1.43
C ASP A 92 -7.50 23.38 -2.57
N THR A 93 -7.22 24.21 -3.56
CA THR A 93 -8.14 24.42 -4.70
C THR A 93 -7.83 23.54 -5.90
N LEU A 94 -6.56 23.20 -6.16
CA LEU A 94 -6.15 22.35 -7.29
C LEU A 94 -5.71 20.96 -6.82
N ASP A 95 -6.37 19.92 -7.32
CA ASP A 95 -6.05 18.51 -7.12
C ASP A 95 -5.06 18.04 -8.19
N VAL A 96 -3.93 17.46 -7.76
CA VAL A 96 -2.84 17.05 -8.63
C VAL A 96 -2.49 15.60 -8.35
N LEU A 97 -2.43 14.79 -9.41
CA LEU A 97 -1.83 13.46 -9.42
C LEU A 97 -0.62 13.43 -10.35
N VAL A 98 0.46 12.82 -9.88
CA VAL A 98 1.65 12.54 -10.68
C VAL A 98 1.90 11.06 -10.70
N TYR A 99 1.92 10.49 -11.89
CA TYR A 99 2.41 9.13 -12.11
C TYR A 99 3.89 9.17 -12.47
N THR A 100 4.68 8.53 -11.63
CA THR A 100 6.08 8.17 -11.89
C THR A 100 6.20 6.66 -11.71
N PRO A 101 6.69 5.91 -12.71
CA PRO A 101 6.84 4.48 -12.62
C PRO A 101 7.80 4.18 -11.49
N LEU A 102 7.27 3.55 -10.46
CA LEU A 102 8.03 3.17 -9.30
C LEU A 102 8.92 1.98 -9.66
N PRO A 103 10.16 1.93 -9.17
CA PRO A 103 10.92 0.69 -9.18
C PRO A 103 10.28 -0.39 -8.27
N PHE A 104 9.30 -0.01 -7.45
CA PHE A 104 8.54 -0.89 -6.56
C PHE A 104 7.13 -1.09 -7.10
N LYS A 105 6.76 -2.34 -7.34
CA LYS A 105 5.40 -2.72 -7.71
C LYS A 105 4.53 -2.85 -6.46
N MET A 106 3.33 -2.27 -6.47
CA MET A 106 2.26 -2.49 -5.49
C MET A 106 1.78 -3.94 -5.55
N PHE A 107 1.60 -4.49 -6.75
CA PHE A 107 1.25 -5.89 -6.97
C PHE A 107 2.45 -6.65 -7.58
N THR A 108 2.96 -7.66 -6.86
CA THR A 108 4.09 -8.47 -7.35
C THR A 108 3.62 -9.78 -7.97
N GLY A 109 4.09 -10.15 -9.17
CA GLY A 109 3.83 -11.47 -9.77
C GLY A 109 3.87 -11.47 -11.30
N LYS A 110 4.09 -12.65 -11.90
CA LYS A 110 4.21 -12.82 -13.36
C LYS A 110 2.91 -12.55 -14.13
N ASP A 111 1.80 -12.65 -13.43
CA ASP A 111 0.42 -12.40 -13.87
C ASP A 111 0.02 -10.93 -13.76
N GLN A 112 0.90 -10.06 -13.23
CA GLN A 112 0.67 -8.62 -13.18
C GLN A 112 1.26 -7.93 -14.41
N THR A 113 0.40 -7.34 -15.23
CA THR A 113 0.84 -6.56 -16.40
C THR A 113 1.33 -5.17 -15.96
N GLN A 114 2.10 -4.50 -16.83
CA GLN A 114 2.49 -3.11 -16.59
C GLN A 114 1.27 -2.18 -16.45
N GLU A 115 0.20 -2.46 -17.19
CA GLU A 115 -1.06 -1.71 -17.09
C GLU A 115 -1.71 -1.91 -15.72
N MET A 116 -1.83 -3.15 -15.24
CA MET A 116 -2.38 -3.44 -13.92
C MET A 116 -1.67 -2.68 -12.80
N GLU A 117 -0.34 -2.65 -12.85
CA GLU A 117 0.48 -1.90 -11.89
C GLU A 117 0.30 -0.39 -12.05
N ALA A 118 0.30 0.13 -13.27
CA ALA A 118 0.06 1.56 -13.50
C ALA A 118 -1.32 2.00 -12.99
N MET A 119 -2.34 1.15 -13.15
CA MET A 119 -3.69 1.41 -12.64
C MET A 119 -3.78 1.30 -11.13
N ALA A 120 -3.03 0.38 -10.52
CA ALA A 120 -2.91 0.28 -9.07
C ALA A 120 -2.37 1.58 -8.47
N VAL A 121 -1.26 2.08 -9.02
CA VAL A 121 -0.65 3.34 -8.61
C VAL A 121 -1.59 4.51 -8.86
N PHE A 122 -2.22 4.59 -10.03
CA PHE A 122 -3.20 5.63 -10.33
C PHE A 122 -4.35 5.64 -9.31
N ASP A 123 -4.94 4.47 -9.02
CA ASP A 123 -6.04 4.36 -8.07
C ASP A 123 -5.57 4.67 -6.64
N HIS A 124 -4.35 4.29 -6.24
CA HIS A 124 -3.78 4.67 -4.94
C HIS A 124 -3.68 6.19 -4.80
N GLU A 125 -3.07 6.86 -5.78
CA GLU A 125 -2.90 8.32 -5.73
C GLU A 125 -4.26 9.04 -5.78
N LEU A 126 -5.19 8.56 -6.62
CA LEU A 126 -6.57 9.05 -6.64
C LEU A 126 -7.26 8.84 -5.28
N GLY A 127 -6.97 7.71 -4.62
CA GLY A 127 -7.46 7.36 -3.29
C GLY A 127 -7.12 8.41 -2.24
N HIS A 128 -5.92 9.02 -2.29
CA HIS A 128 -5.61 10.15 -1.43
C HIS A 128 -6.61 11.29 -1.61
N LEU A 129 -6.98 11.62 -2.85
CA LEU A 129 -7.87 12.75 -3.13
C LEU A 129 -9.34 12.50 -2.80
N VAL A 130 -9.84 11.28 -3.02
CA VAL A 130 -11.28 10.97 -3.00
C VAL A 130 -11.75 10.21 -1.76
N VAL A 131 -10.86 9.53 -1.04
CA VAL A 131 -11.22 8.78 0.16
C VAL A 131 -11.13 9.68 1.38
N ARG A 132 -12.19 9.70 2.20
CA ARG A 132 -12.12 10.38 3.50
C ARG A 132 -11.04 9.74 4.38
N GLY A 133 -10.06 10.55 4.78
CA GLY A 133 -8.86 10.11 5.50
C GLY A 133 -7.62 9.98 4.61
N GLY A 134 -7.76 9.94 3.28
CA GLY A 134 -6.65 9.78 2.32
C GLY A 134 -5.75 11.02 2.18
N TYR A 135 -6.33 12.24 2.20
CA TYR A 135 -5.56 13.50 2.16
C TYR A 135 -5.63 14.28 3.47
N PHE A 136 -6.81 14.38 4.08
CA PHE A 136 -7.07 15.28 5.20
C PHE A 136 -6.66 14.74 6.58
N SER A 137 -6.18 13.50 6.67
CA SER A 137 -5.71 12.95 7.94
C SER A 137 -4.31 13.49 8.29
N GLN A 138 -4.11 13.88 9.55
CA GLN A 138 -2.77 14.21 10.07
C GLN A 138 -1.96 12.95 10.38
N ASP A 139 -2.63 11.79 10.50
CA ASP A 139 -1.98 10.49 10.64
C ASP A 139 -1.59 9.97 9.24
N PRO A 140 -0.28 9.89 8.93
CA PRO A 140 0.20 9.43 7.62
C PRO A 140 -0.15 7.96 7.36
N THR A 141 -0.19 7.11 8.39
CA THR A 141 -0.54 5.69 8.22
C THR A 141 -2.00 5.55 7.80
N LEU A 142 -2.90 6.35 8.37
CA LEU A 142 -4.30 6.35 7.97
C LEU A 142 -4.48 6.82 6.52
N ARG A 143 -3.70 7.82 6.09
CA ARG A 143 -3.71 8.31 4.71
C ARG A 143 -3.34 7.23 3.71
N GLU A 144 -2.22 6.56 3.93
CA GLU A 144 -1.74 5.47 3.06
C GLU A 144 -2.68 4.27 3.11
N THR A 145 -3.22 3.92 4.28
CA THR A 145 -4.18 2.81 4.39
C THR A 145 -5.44 3.08 3.59
N ALA A 146 -5.98 4.30 3.65
CA ALA A 146 -7.15 4.69 2.87
C ALA A 146 -6.88 4.59 1.36
N ALA A 147 -5.72 5.08 0.90
CA ALA A 147 -5.30 5.03 -0.49
C ALA A 147 -5.10 3.59 -1.00
N ASP A 148 -4.32 2.77 -0.28
CA ASP A 148 -4.09 1.37 -0.62
C ASP A 148 -5.39 0.55 -0.65
N THR A 149 -6.26 0.74 0.34
CA THR A 149 -7.53 0.02 0.42
C THR A 149 -8.41 0.35 -0.79
N PHE A 150 -8.46 1.62 -1.19
CA PHE A 150 -9.18 2.04 -2.39
C PHE A 150 -8.57 1.46 -3.66
N ALA A 151 -7.24 1.48 -3.80
CA ALA A 151 -6.54 0.88 -4.93
C ALA A 151 -6.83 -0.62 -5.09
N VAL A 152 -6.80 -1.37 -3.98
CA VAL A 152 -7.13 -2.81 -3.99
C VAL A 152 -8.58 -3.06 -4.40
N LEU A 153 -9.54 -2.30 -3.86
CA LEU A 153 -10.95 -2.43 -4.23
C LEU A 153 -11.18 -2.12 -5.72
N ARG A 154 -10.59 -1.03 -6.24
CA ARG A 154 -10.67 -0.66 -7.67
C ARG A 154 -10.01 -1.71 -8.56
N HIS A 155 -8.91 -2.30 -8.10
CA HIS A 155 -8.25 -3.37 -8.83
C HIS A 155 -9.16 -4.62 -8.97
N ILE A 156 -9.83 -5.03 -7.88
CA ILE A 156 -10.82 -6.13 -7.91
C ILE A 156 -11.96 -5.80 -8.88
N GLN A 157 -12.47 -4.56 -8.86
CA GLN A 157 -13.52 -4.13 -9.79
C GLN A 157 -13.10 -4.24 -11.26
N ARG A 158 -11.84 -3.93 -11.56
CA ARG A 158 -11.32 -3.89 -12.93
C ARG A 158 -10.92 -5.27 -13.45
N TYR A 159 -10.32 -6.11 -12.61
CA TYR A 159 -9.66 -7.35 -13.04
C TYR A 159 -10.24 -8.63 -12.40
N GLY A 160 -11.15 -8.50 -11.44
CA GLY A 160 -11.71 -9.63 -10.71
C GLY A 160 -10.71 -10.33 -9.79
N ASP A 161 -11.09 -11.51 -9.31
CA ASP A 161 -10.29 -12.30 -8.34
C ASP A 161 -9.05 -12.96 -8.95
N GLU A 162 -8.97 -13.03 -10.29
CA GLU A 162 -7.88 -13.72 -10.99
C GLU A 162 -6.51 -13.05 -10.77
N SER A 163 -6.47 -11.76 -10.40
CA SER A 163 -5.21 -11.01 -10.27
C SER A 163 -4.44 -11.31 -8.98
N LYS A 164 -5.08 -11.96 -7.98
CA LYS A 164 -4.54 -12.19 -6.63
C LYS A 164 -4.02 -10.92 -5.94
N ALA A 165 -4.62 -9.77 -6.28
CA ALA A 165 -4.14 -8.45 -5.84
C ALA A 165 -4.14 -8.30 -4.32
N ILE A 166 -5.17 -8.83 -3.64
CA ILE A 166 -5.32 -8.77 -2.19
C ILE A 166 -4.18 -9.54 -1.51
N GLU A 167 -3.94 -10.78 -1.94
CA GLU A 167 -2.92 -11.65 -1.40
C GLU A 167 -1.53 -11.01 -1.55
N LYS A 168 -1.24 -10.50 -2.76
CA LYS A 168 0.04 -9.88 -3.10
C LYS A 168 0.28 -8.56 -2.39
N ALA A 169 -0.70 -7.65 -2.37
CA ALA A 169 -0.54 -6.37 -1.68
C ALA A 169 -0.39 -6.58 -0.17
N GLY A 170 -1.24 -7.43 0.43
CA GLY A 170 -1.15 -7.71 1.86
C GLY A 170 0.19 -8.34 2.24
N TRP A 171 0.68 -9.32 1.47
CA TRP A 171 2.01 -9.89 1.68
C TRP A 171 3.10 -8.83 1.52
N ARG A 172 3.09 -8.07 0.42
CA ARG A 172 4.13 -7.11 0.12
C ARG A 172 4.24 -6.02 1.18
N ARG A 173 3.12 -5.49 1.64
CA ARG A 173 3.07 -4.47 2.71
C ARG A 173 3.58 -5.02 4.04
N ALA A 174 3.22 -6.25 4.39
CA ALA A 174 3.77 -6.91 5.58
C ALA A 174 5.29 -7.14 5.45
N PHE A 175 5.75 -7.60 4.30
CA PHE A 175 7.16 -7.87 4.04
C PHE A 175 8.00 -6.58 4.04
N ASP A 176 7.52 -5.52 3.37
CA ASP A 176 8.18 -4.21 3.37
C ASP A 176 8.19 -3.64 4.79
N PHE A 177 7.11 -3.75 5.56
CA PHE A 177 7.10 -3.33 6.97
C PHE A 177 8.19 -4.04 7.80
N VAL A 178 8.28 -5.38 7.72
CA VAL A 178 9.28 -6.16 8.45
C VAL A 178 10.71 -5.80 8.02
N THR A 179 10.95 -5.69 6.71
CA THR A 179 12.31 -5.58 6.15
C THR A 179 12.82 -4.15 5.97
N SER A 180 11.93 -3.16 5.90
CA SER A 180 12.28 -1.74 5.78
C SER A 180 11.91 -0.90 7.00
N GLY A 181 10.93 -1.32 7.80
CA GLY A 181 10.30 -0.48 8.80
C GLY A 181 9.34 0.57 8.21
N ASP A 182 8.79 0.36 7.01
CA ASP A 182 7.82 1.25 6.37
C ASP A 182 6.46 1.24 7.10
N ALA A 183 6.40 1.95 8.23
CA ALA A 183 5.19 2.13 9.02
C ALA A 183 4.16 3.07 8.36
N GLY A 184 4.58 3.82 7.33
CA GLY A 184 3.68 4.66 6.54
C GLY A 184 2.65 3.81 5.82
N HIS A 185 3.07 2.70 5.21
CA HIS A 185 2.17 1.79 4.50
C HIS A 185 1.78 0.56 5.33
N PHE A 186 1.45 0.77 6.61
CA PHE A 186 0.84 -0.27 7.45
C PHE A 186 -0.62 -0.52 7.01
N THR A 187 -0.81 -1.17 5.87
CA THR A 187 -2.13 -1.30 5.23
C THR A 187 -2.62 -2.74 5.17
N MET A 188 -1.77 -3.71 5.52
CA MET A 188 -2.05 -5.14 5.40
C MET A 188 -3.32 -5.57 6.14
N LEU A 189 -3.63 -5.00 7.31
CA LEU A 189 -4.83 -5.35 8.07
C LEU A 189 -6.12 -4.95 7.36
N ALA A 190 -6.13 -3.78 6.69
CA ALA A 190 -7.27 -3.34 5.91
C ALA A 190 -7.42 -4.17 4.64
N VAL A 191 -6.30 -4.54 3.99
CA VAL A 191 -6.29 -5.43 2.82
C VAL A 191 -6.77 -6.83 3.17
N ASP A 192 -6.37 -7.38 4.31
CA ASP A 192 -6.84 -8.69 4.80
C ASP A 192 -8.36 -8.68 5.08
N GLU A 193 -8.90 -7.56 5.59
CA GLU A 193 -10.36 -7.42 5.75
C GLU A 193 -11.08 -7.43 4.39
N ILE A 194 -10.51 -6.82 3.34
CA ILE A 194 -11.07 -6.94 1.98
C ILE A 194 -11.14 -8.42 1.57
N ALA A 195 -10.10 -9.22 1.87
CA ALA A 195 -10.08 -10.66 1.59
C ALA A 195 -11.26 -11.38 2.24
N GLN A 196 -11.65 -11.00 3.46
CA GLN A 196 -12.76 -11.59 4.20
C GLN A 196 -14.14 -11.11 3.74
N LEU A 197 -14.19 -9.94 3.10
CA LEU A 197 -15.41 -9.30 2.63
C LEU A 197 -15.70 -9.57 1.15
N LYS A 198 -14.71 -9.96 0.34
CA LYS A 198 -14.85 -10.10 -1.12
C LYS A 198 -15.96 -11.07 -1.54
N ASP A 199 -16.15 -12.15 -0.79
CA ASP A 199 -17.21 -13.14 -1.08
C ASP A 199 -18.58 -12.74 -0.49
N LYS A 200 -18.61 -11.72 0.38
CA LYS A 200 -19.81 -11.23 1.09
C LYS A 200 -20.39 -9.97 0.47
N LEU A 201 -19.57 -9.23 -0.28
CA LEU A 201 -19.92 -7.96 -0.89
C LEU A 201 -19.77 -8.06 -2.41
N ASP A 202 -20.70 -7.48 -3.15
CA ASP A 202 -20.58 -7.35 -4.59
C ASP A 202 -19.62 -6.19 -4.94
N ILE A 203 -18.33 -6.36 -4.60
CA ILE A 203 -17.28 -5.33 -4.82
C ILE A 203 -17.25 -4.93 -6.29
N LYS A 204 -17.38 -5.90 -7.20
CA LYS A 204 -17.31 -5.70 -8.65
C LYS A 204 -18.31 -4.65 -9.15
N ASN A 205 -19.51 -4.62 -8.57
CA ASN A 205 -20.58 -3.71 -9.00
C ASN A 205 -20.78 -2.49 -8.08
N MET A 206 -19.89 -2.26 -7.09
CA MET A 206 -19.96 -1.03 -6.28
C MET A 206 -19.74 0.22 -7.13
N SER A 207 -20.50 1.27 -6.86
CA SER A 207 -20.22 2.60 -7.42
C SER A 207 -18.88 3.14 -6.91
N PRO A 208 -18.23 4.07 -7.62
CA PRO A 208 -16.98 4.67 -7.18
C PRO A 208 -17.06 5.29 -5.78
N GLN A 209 -18.18 5.95 -5.46
CA GLN A 209 -18.41 6.51 -4.12
C GLN A 209 -18.57 5.42 -3.07
N GLN A 210 -19.31 4.33 -3.36
CA GLN A 210 -19.41 3.19 -2.44
C GLN A 210 -18.05 2.56 -2.16
N THR A 211 -17.18 2.47 -3.19
CA THR A 211 -15.81 2.01 -3.06
C THR A 211 -14.98 2.93 -2.17
N ALA A 212 -15.05 4.24 -2.37
CA ALA A 212 -14.36 5.22 -1.51
C ALA A 212 -14.86 5.19 -0.05
N ASP A 213 -16.17 5.05 0.15
CA ASP A 213 -16.78 4.97 1.49
C ASP A 213 -16.41 3.66 2.20
N LEU A 214 -16.34 2.54 1.47
CA LEU A 214 -15.84 1.28 2.02
C LEU A 214 -14.36 1.41 2.38
N ALA A 215 -13.53 1.97 1.49
CA ALA A 215 -12.10 2.17 1.76
C ALA A 215 -11.86 3.02 3.01
N SER A 216 -12.61 4.12 3.17
CA SER A 216 -12.53 4.98 4.36
C SER A 216 -12.89 4.23 5.64
N ARG A 217 -14.00 3.47 5.63
CA ARG A 217 -14.44 2.69 6.80
C ARG A 217 -13.43 1.62 7.19
N LEU A 218 -12.87 0.93 6.20
CA LEU A 218 -11.85 -0.09 6.42
C LEU A 218 -10.57 0.53 6.98
N ALA A 219 -10.07 1.62 6.41
CA ALA A 219 -8.89 2.31 6.94
C ALA A 219 -9.11 2.81 8.38
N LEU A 220 -10.23 3.50 8.65
CA LEU A 220 -10.56 3.98 9.99
C LEU A 220 -10.67 2.84 11.03
N LYS A 221 -11.19 1.69 10.62
CA LYS A 221 -11.33 0.53 11.50
C LYS A 221 -10.01 -0.22 11.66
N HIS A 222 -9.17 -0.29 10.62
CA HIS A 222 -8.05 -1.22 10.55
C HIS A 222 -6.65 -0.61 10.64
N THR A 223 -6.52 0.71 10.66
CA THR A 223 -5.25 1.40 10.87
C THR A 223 -4.98 1.62 12.36
N PRO A 224 -3.93 1.01 12.94
CA PRO A 224 -3.45 1.40 14.27
C PRO A 224 -2.87 2.82 14.22
N HIS A 225 -2.88 3.51 15.36
CA HIS A 225 -2.23 4.82 15.49
C HIS A 225 -0.74 4.73 15.15
N ALA A 226 -0.16 5.78 14.58
CA ALA A 226 1.25 5.84 14.19
C ALA A 226 2.24 5.44 15.30
N ASP A 227 1.94 5.73 16.57
CA ASP A 227 2.80 5.33 17.69
C ASP A 227 2.85 3.81 17.89
N ILE A 228 1.70 3.13 17.68
CA ILE A 228 1.61 1.67 17.75
C ILE A 228 2.38 1.07 16.58
N THR A 229 2.18 1.57 15.35
CA THR A 229 2.90 1.06 14.18
C THR A 229 4.40 1.27 14.28
N ASN A 230 4.86 2.40 14.83
CA ASN A 230 6.28 2.63 15.12
C ASN A 230 6.83 1.69 16.20
N SER A 231 6.05 1.41 17.25
CA SER A 231 6.45 0.44 18.28
C SER A 231 6.62 -0.96 17.69
N ILE A 232 5.66 -1.41 16.88
CA ILE A 232 5.73 -2.73 16.23
C ILE A 232 6.90 -2.77 15.24
N ALA A 233 7.17 -1.68 14.52
CA ALA A 233 8.30 -1.61 13.60
C ALA A 233 9.63 -1.86 14.34
N TYR A 234 9.76 -1.39 15.58
CA TYR A 234 10.95 -1.60 16.41
C TYR A 234 11.18 -3.09 16.73
N GLU A 235 10.13 -3.89 16.90
CA GLU A 235 10.25 -5.32 17.20
C GLU A 235 10.97 -6.08 16.08
N PHE A 236 10.82 -5.63 14.83
CA PHE A 236 11.48 -6.23 13.66
C PHE A 236 12.88 -5.67 13.37
N GLU A 237 13.49 -4.86 14.24
CA GLU A 237 14.83 -4.30 13.99
C GLU A 237 15.89 -5.39 13.81
N ALA A 238 15.82 -6.48 14.57
CA ALA A 238 16.75 -7.61 14.44
C ALA A 238 16.71 -8.23 13.03
N VAL A 239 15.53 -8.31 12.41
CA VAL A 239 15.39 -8.79 11.02
C VAL A 239 16.12 -7.87 10.05
N ARG A 240 15.97 -6.55 10.23
CA ARG A 240 16.63 -5.53 9.41
C ARG A 240 18.14 -5.51 9.59
N GLU A 241 18.62 -5.71 10.81
CA GLU A 241 20.06 -5.87 11.10
C GLU A 241 20.65 -7.07 10.36
N VAL A 242 19.98 -8.23 10.41
CA VAL A 242 20.41 -9.42 9.66
C VAL A 242 20.41 -9.17 8.15
N MET A 243 19.36 -8.53 7.63
CA MET A 243 19.27 -8.15 6.21
C MET A 243 20.40 -7.22 5.78
N ARG A 244 20.74 -6.22 6.61
CA ARG A 244 21.85 -5.27 6.36
C ARG A 244 23.21 -5.95 6.42
N GLY A 245 23.44 -6.82 7.41
CA GLY A 245 24.74 -7.42 7.68
C GLY A 245 25.10 -8.60 6.78
N THR A 246 24.12 -9.43 6.40
CA THR A 246 24.39 -10.72 5.75
C THR A 246 23.92 -10.79 4.30
N ARG A 247 22.91 -9.98 3.93
CA ARG A 247 22.12 -10.17 2.69
C ARG A 247 21.58 -11.60 2.53
N ASN A 248 21.44 -12.36 3.63
CA ASN A 248 20.93 -13.72 3.65
C ASN A 248 19.46 -13.72 4.08
N ILE A 249 18.58 -13.93 3.11
CA ILE A 249 17.13 -13.94 3.34
C ILE A 249 16.70 -15.07 4.28
N GLU A 250 17.33 -16.25 4.23
CA GLU A 250 16.99 -17.35 5.14
C GLU A 250 17.34 -17.00 6.59
N ALA A 251 18.50 -16.38 6.82
CA ALA A 251 18.88 -15.90 8.15
C ALA A 251 17.92 -14.81 8.66
N ALA A 252 17.49 -13.90 7.79
CA ALA A 252 16.51 -12.87 8.15
C ALA A 252 15.13 -13.47 8.47
N MET A 253 14.66 -14.44 7.68
CA MET A 253 13.42 -15.16 7.94
C MET A 253 13.51 -16.00 9.21
N LYS A 254 14.71 -16.45 9.59
CA LYS A 254 14.93 -17.15 10.85
C LYS A 254 14.77 -16.20 12.03
N ALA A 255 15.40 -15.03 11.98
CA ALA A 255 15.19 -13.99 12.98
C ALA A 255 13.71 -13.56 13.07
N LEU A 256 13.00 -13.50 11.94
CA LEU A 256 11.57 -13.23 11.92
C LEU A 256 10.77 -14.33 12.63
N ALA A 257 11.09 -15.60 12.36
CA ALA A 257 10.47 -16.75 13.02
C ALA A 257 10.69 -16.70 14.54
N ASP A 258 11.93 -16.42 14.98
CA ASP A 258 12.27 -16.31 16.40
C ASP A 258 11.43 -15.21 17.11
N ILE A 259 11.17 -14.08 16.43
CA ILE A 259 10.32 -13.00 16.96
C ILE A 259 8.86 -13.45 17.09
N ILE A 260 8.26 -13.99 16.02
CA ILE A 260 6.81 -14.28 16.00
C ILE A 260 6.42 -15.56 16.73
N LEU A 261 7.38 -16.45 16.97
CA LEU A 261 7.16 -17.67 17.73
C LEU A 261 7.49 -17.51 19.22
N ASP A 262 8.09 -16.40 19.64
CA ASP A 262 8.23 -16.08 21.06
C ASP A 262 6.86 -16.14 21.78
N ASP A 263 6.83 -16.71 22.98
CA ASP A 263 5.60 -16.83 23.77
C ASP A 263 5.03 -15.47 24.20
N ASN A 264 5.87 -14.43 24.21
CA ASN A 264 5.50 -13.05 24.52
C ASN A 264 5.30 -12.19 23.28
N ALA A 265 5.37 -12.77 22.07
CA ALA A 265 5.13 -12.03 20.84
C ALA A 265 3.73 -11.43 20.85
N ASP A 266 3.64 -10.13 20.53
CA ASP A 266 2.36 -9.44 20.52
C ASP A 266 1.49 -9.87 19.31
N TYR A 267 0.20 -9.53 19.36
CA TYR A 267 -0.77 -9.83 18.31
C TYR A 267 -0.30 -9.34 16.93
N TYR A 268 0.21 -8.11 16.84
CA TYR A 268 0.61 -7.49 15.59
C TYR A 268 1.89 -8.12 15.04
N ALA A 269 2.87 -8.43 15.89
CA ALA A 269 4.08 -9.13 15.52
C ALA A 269 3.76 -10.47 14.86
N ILE A 270 2.91 -11.28 15.51
CA ILE A 270 2.46 -12.56 14.97
C ILE A 270 1.70 -12.37 13.65
N LYS A 271 0.73 -11.44 13.59
CA LYS A 271 -0.08 -11.21 12.38
C LYS A 271 0.77 -10.76 11.19
N ILE A 272 1.63 -9.76 11.39
CA ILE A 272 2.44 -9.15 10.33
C ILE A 272 3.58 -10.06 9.93
N GLY A 273 4.35 -10.54 10.91
CA GLY A 273 5.49 -11.40 10.62
C GLY A 273 5.04 -12.75 10.07
N GLY A 274 3.90 -13.28 10.53
CA GLY A 274 3.26 -14.44 9.94
C GLY A 274 2.84 -14.20 8.48
N ARG A 275 2.20 -13.05 8.20
CA ARG A 275 1.85 -12.66 6.83
C ARG A 275 3.07 -12.53 5.92
N ALA A 276 4.17 -11.98 6.42
CA ALA A 276 5.42 -11.83 5.67
C ALA A 276 6.14 -13.17 5.44
N LEU A 277 6.18 -14.06 6.44
CA LEU A 277 6.92 -15.32 6.44
C LEU A 277 6.19 -16.44 5.66
N LYS A 278 4.86 -16.50 5.75
CA LYS A 278 4.08 -17.64 5.24
C LYS A 278 4.34 -17.97 3.76
N PRO A 279 4.39 -17.00 2.83
CA PRO A 279 4.70 -17.31 1.42
C PRO A 279 6.08 -17.96 1.20
N PHE A 280 7.07 -17.73 2.08
CA PHE A 280 8.36 -18.41 2.01
C PHE A 280 8.25 -19.87 2.48
N LEU A 281 7.40 -20.15 3.47
CA LEU A 281 7.13 -21.50 3.97
C LEU A 281 6.30 -22.32 2.99
N ASP A 282 5.44 -21.67 2.20
CA ASP A 282 4.54 -22.32 1.25
C ASP A 282 5.13 -22.45 -0.17
N GLY A 283 6.33 -21.90 -0.39
CA GLY A 283 6.99 -21.93 -1.71
C GLY A 283 6.33 -21.03 -2.75
N GLU A 284 5.70 -19.95 -2.31
CA GLU A 284 5.02 -18.99 -3.18
C GLU A 284 5.96 -17.86 -3.66
N VAL A 285 7.07 -17.64 -2.95
CA VAL A 285 8.05 -16.61 -3.31
C VAL A 285 8.90 -17.09 -4.48
N ARG A 286 9.12 -16.22 -5.46
CA ARG A 286 10.03 -16.46 -6.58
C ARG A 286 11.23 -15.53 -6.51
N ASN A 287 12.39 -15.99 -6.95
CA ASN A 287 13.60 -15.21 -6.98
C ASN A 287 13.75 -14.44 -8.30
N GLY A 288 14.94 -13.82 -8.41
CA GLY A 288 15.43 -13.08 -9.56
C GLY A 288 15.22 -13.68 -10.96
N LYS A 289 15.19 -15.01 -10.99
CA LYS A 289 15.20 -15.85 -12.18
C LYS A 289 13.84 -16.53 -12.37
N GLY A 290 12.87 -16.20 -11.51
CA GLY A 290 11.56 -16.84 -11.46
C GLY A 290 11.57 -18.24 -10.83
N GLU A 291 12.67 -18.68 -10.23
CA GLU A 291 12.78 -19.94 -9.49
C GLU A 291 12.05 -19.79 -8.15
N THR A 292 11.31 -20.82 -7.74
CA THR A 292 10.67 -20.83 -6.43
C THR A 292 11.71 -20.85 -5.33
N PHE A 293 11.59 -19.93 -4.39
CA PHE A 293 12.32 -19.92 -3.14
C PHE A 293 11.40 -20.43 -2.04
N GLU A 294 11.80 -21.52 -1.40
CA GLU A 294 11.01 -22.19 -0.36
C GLU A 294 11.93 -22.56 0.81
N LEU A 295 11.49 -22.25 2.02
CA LEU A 295 12.19 -22.58 3.25
C LEU A 295 11.87 -24.04 3.65
N LYS A 296 12.88 -24.92 3.60
CA LYS A 296 12.73 -26.38 3.75
C LYS A 296 13.59 -26.97 4.85
N GLY A 297 13.12 -28.04 5.46
CA GLY A 297 13.85 -28.83 6.45
C GLY A 297 13.10 -28.94 7.77
N ALA A 298 13.64 -29.74 8.70
CA ALA A 298 12.97 -30.03 9.98
C ALA A 298 12.65 -28.76 10.78
N TYR A 299 13.56 -27.78 10.79
CA TYR A 299 13.35 -26.48 11.42
C TYR A 299 12.14 -25.75 10.82
N TRP A 300 12.13 -25.55 9.50
CA TRP A 300 11.07 -24.80 8.82
C TRP A 300 9.70 -25.51 8.85
N ASN A 301 9.68 -26.84 8.93
CA ASN A 301 8.46 -27.59 9.18
C ASN A 301 7.89 -27.29 10.58
N SER A 302 8.74 -27.28 11.61
CA SER A 302 8.32 -26.89 12.97
C SER A 302 7.80 -25.46 13.01
N VAL A 303 8.50 -24.52 12.36
CA VAL A 303 8.07 -23.11 12.25
C VAL A 303 6.70 -23.01 11.55
N ARG A 304 6.47 -23.78 10.48
CA ARG A 304 5.19 -23.79 9.76
C ARG A 304 4.06 -24.27 10.65
N ASP A 305 4.26 -25.37 11.38
CA ASP A 305 3.22 -25.95 12.24
C ASP A 305 2.89 -25.02 13.41
N GLU A 306 3.90 -24.47 14.07
CA GLU A 306 3.73 -23.55 15.20
C GLU A 306 3.10 -22.22 14.78
N LEU A 307 3.56 -21.63 13.66
CA LEU A 307 2.96 -20.41 13.12
C LEU A 307 1.49 -20.61 12.77
N ASN A 308 1.15 -21.72 12.12
CA ASN A 308 -0.25 -22.05 11.80
C ASN A 308 -1.10 -22.18 13.07
N ALA A 309 -0.56 -22.79 14.14
CA ALA A 309 -1.24 -22.90 15.43
C ALA A 309 -1.46 -21.51 16.08
N LYS A 310 -0.42 -20.65 16.10
CA LYS A 310 -0.55 -19.29 16.65
C LYS A 310 -1.57 -18.45 15.87
N LEU A 311 -1.51 -18.46 14.54
CA LEU A 311 -2.46 -17.73 13.69
C LEU A 311 -3.91 -18.22 13.89
N ALA A 312 -4.13 -19.53 13.98
CA ALA A 312 -5.44 -20.10 14.26
C ALA A 312 -6.00 -19.65 15.63
N ASN A 313 -5.15 -19.54 16.65
CA ASN A 313 -5.54 -19.04 17.97
C ASN A 313 -5.93 -17.55 17.92
N LEU A 314 -5.21 -16.71 17.17
CA LEU A 314 -5.55 -15.29 17.02
C LEU A 314 -6.94 -15.09 16.40
N ASP A 315 -7.28 -15.88 15.40
CA ASP A 315 -8.59 -15.80 14.74
C ASP A 315 -9.73 -16.26 15.67
N GLN A 316 -9.47 -17.22 16.57
CA GLN A 316 -10.44 -17.66 17.57
C GLN A 316 -10.69 -16.61 18.67
N GLU A 317 -9.63 -15.90 19.09
CA GLU A 317 -9.75 -14.89 20.14
C GLU A 317 -10.47 -13.62 19.67
N GLY A 318 -10.69 -13.48 18.36
CA GLY A 318 -11.43 -12.36 17.81
C GLY A 318 -10.81 -11.01 18.17
N LEU A 319 -9.48 -10.98 18.27
CA LEU A 319 -8.73 -9.78 18.67
C LEU A 319 -8.76 -8.77 17.52
N LEU A 320 -9.83 -7.99 17.46
CA LEU A 320 -9.88 -6.72 16.75
C LEU A 320 -9.45 -5.65 17.75
N PHE A 321 -8.19 -5.22 17.69
CA PHE A 321 -7.68 -4.08 18.46
C PHE A 321 -7.77 -4.27 19.99
N GLY A 322 -7.53 -5.47 20.50
CA GLY A 322 -7.65 -5.75 21.93
C GLY A 322 -9.09 -5.72 22.47
N MET A 323 -10.09 -5.76 21.60
CA MET A 323 -11.49 -5.94 22.00
C MET A 323 -11.97 -7.35 21.59
N PRO A 324 -12.53 -8.15 22.53
CA PRO A 324 -13.07 -9.46 22.19
C PRO A 324 -14.27 -9.33 21.24
N LEU A 325 -14.34 -10.21 20.25
CA LEU A 325 -15.51 -10.32 19.37
C LEU A 325 -16.76 -10.69 20.18
N LYS A 326 -17.90 -10.09 19.79
CA LYS A 326 -19.20 -10.38 20.39
C LYS A 326 -19.57 -11.85 20.15
N GLY A 327 -19.47 -12.67 21.19
CA GLY A 327 -19.72 -14.12 21.14
C GLY A 327 -18.57 -14.98 21.64
N ALA A 328 -17.36 -14.41 21.79
CA ALA A 328 -16.29 -15.06 22.55
C ALA A 328 -16.65 -14.95 24.04
N ALA A 329 -16.93 -16.09 24.68
CA ALA A 329 -17.09 -16.13 26.14
C ALA A 329 -15.79 -15.58 26.77
N PRO A 330 -15.86 -14.64 27.74
CA PRO A 330 -14.67 -14.19 28.43
C PRO A 330 -14.03 -15.41 29.08
N LYS A 331 -12.77 -15.72 28.71
CA LYS A 331 -11.95 -16.63 29.52
C LYS A 331 -11.82 -15.96 30.88
N ALA A 332 -12.51 -16.50 31.89
CA ALA A 332 -12.26 -16.12 33.28
C ALA A 332 -10.76 -16.33 33.53
N ASP A 333 -10.11 -15.32 34.11
CA ASP A 333 -8.67 -15.29 34.46
C ASP A 333 -7.69 -14.75 33.40
N GLN A 334 -7.98 -13.59 32.79
CA GLN A 334 -6.88 -12.73 32.29
C GLN A 334 -6.48 -11.70 33.37
N PRO A 335 -5.21 -11.66 33.79
CA PRO A 335 -4.71 -10.59 34.67
C PRO A 335 -4.77 -9.24 33.96
N ASP A 336 -4.91 -8.17 34.74
CA ASP A 336 -5.05 -6.79 34.31
C ASP A 336 -4.17 -6.42 33.10
N ALA A 337 -4.77 -5.65 32.18
CA ALA A 337 -4.15 -5.13 30.96
C ALA A 337 -2.68 -4.74 31.18
N VAL A 338 -1.80 -5.35 30.36
CA VAL A 338 -0.36 -5.11 30.35
C VAL A 338 -0.11 -3.60 30.26
N LYS A 339 0.48 -3.02 31.31
CA LYS A 339 0.98 -1.65 31.29
C LYS A 339 2.14 -1.58 30.30
N ILE A 340 1.86 -1.11 29.09
CA ILE A 340 2.88 -0.81 28.08
C ILE A 340 3.75 0.33 28.63
N LYS A 341 5.01 0.04 28.93
CA LYS A 341 5.99 1.08 29.29
C LYS A 341 6.31 1.89 28.04
N PRO A 342 6.27 3.24 28.08
CA PRO A 342 6.72 4.05 26.96
C PRO A 342 8.22 3.78 26.72
N LEU A 343 8.56 3.39 25.50
CA LEU A 343 9.94 3.20 25.07
C LEU A 343 10.61 4.56 24.80
N PRO A 344 11.94 4.67 24.99
CA PRO A 344 12.66 5.89 24.68
C PRO A 344 12.61 6.19 23.18
N HIS A 345 12.12 7.38 22.81
CA HIS A 345 12.17 7.87 21.44
C HIS A 345 13.61 7.90 20.92
N ARG A 346 13.91 7.09 19.89
CA ARG A 346 15.07 7.28 19.02
C ARG A 346 14.58 7.62 17.61
N PRO A 347 15.16 8.60 16.91
CA PRO A 347 14.78 8.89 15.53
C PRO A 347 15.06 7.69 14.62
N ILE A 348 14.10 7.33 13.78
CA ILE A 348 14.29 6.34 12.70
C ILE A 348 15.09 7.03 11.58
N ASP A 349 16.26 6.48 11.20
CA ASP A 349 17.06 7.00 10.09
C ASP A 349 16.52 6.47 8.75
N ASN A 350 15.78 7.31 8.02
CA ASN A 350 15.16 6.96 6.74
C ASN A 350 16.11 6.92 5.52
N ARG A 351 17.44 6.99 5.71
CA ARG A 351 18.39 7.07 4.57
C ARG A 351 18.83 5.71 4.02
N HIS A 352 17.95 4.81 3.58
CA HIS A 352 18.39 3.46 3.15
C HIS A 352 17.83 3.01 1.79
N GLN A 353 18.66 3.07 0.74
CA GLN A 353 18.36 2.53 -0.61
C GLN A 353 19.15 1.25 -1.00
N GLY A 354 20.08 0.76 -0.19
CA GLY A 354 21.09 -0.23 -0.61
C GLY A 354 20.63 -1.69 -0.80
N TRP A 355 19.46 -2.09 -0.29
CA TRP A 355 18.99 -3.48 -0.28
C TRP A 355 17.85 -3.76 -1.28
N LYS A 356 17.32 -2.70 -1.92
CA LYS A 356 16.26 -2.71 -2.94
C LYS A 356 16.61 -3.52 -4.21
N ASN A 357 17.84 -3.98 -4.35
CA ASN A 357 18.31 -4.73 -5.53
C ASN A 357 17.97 -6.23 -5.52
N TRP A 358 17.61 -6.84 -4.39
CA TRP A 358 17.24 -8.27 -4.37
C TRP A 358 15.87 -8.54 -5.01
N PHE A 359 14.91 -7.62 -4.86
CA PHE A 359 13.57 -7.74 -5.44
C PHE A 359 13.41 -7.07 -6.81
N ARG A 360 14.42 -6.33 -7.30
CA ARG A 360 14.48 -5.85 -8.70
C ARG A 360 14.46 -6.99 -9.73
N LEU A 361 14.69 -8.22 -9.29
CA LEU A 361 14.71 -9.39 -10.17
C LEU A 361 13.55 -10.37 -9.83
N ALA A 362 12.91 -10.25 -8.66
CA ALA A 362 11.99 -11.26 -8.13
C ALA A 362 10.50 -11.04 -8.47
N ALA A 363 10.17 -10.02 -9.27
CA ALA A 363 8.79 -9.66 -9.65
C ALA A 363 8.58 -9.50 -11.14
#